data_AF-A0A2N8K9L3-F1
#
_entry.id   AF-A0A2N8K9L3-F1
#
_cell.length_a   1.000
_cell.length_b   1.000
_cell.length_c   1.000
_cell.angle_alpha   90.00
_cell.angle_beta   90.00
_cell.angle_gamma   90.00
#
_symmetry.space_group_name_H-M   'P 1'
#
loop_
_entity.id
_entity.type
_entity.pdbx_description
1 polymer ?
#
loop_
_entity_poly.entity_id
_entity_poly.type
_entity_poly.pdbx_seq_one_letter_code
_entity_poly.pdbx_strand_id
1 'polypeptide(L)'
;MKLTRTLLAGAILAGMAGAAHAETSVTLYGVVDLGLTYQRGKVGTTDSNRGLYGGDYRSRIGMSDGIQNNGSRWGLRGVEDLGDGLSAVFTLESGFTANNGNRSQGGRM
;
A
#
# COMPACT_ATOMS: atom_id res chain seq x y z
N MET A 1 -45.55 9.29 40.29
CA MET A 1 -44.52 8.22 40.17
C MET A 1 -44.22 7.76 38.73
N LYS A 2 -44.95 8.20 37.69
CA LYS A 2 -44.69 7.75 36.30
C LYS A 2 -43.49 8.48 35.64
N LEU A 3 -43.32 9.78 35.86
CA LEU A 3 -42.20 10.55 35.29
C LEU A 3 -40.81 10.09 35.74
N THR A 4 -40.66 9.66 37.00
CA THR A 4 -39.36 9.25 37.57
C THR A 4 -38.82 7.97 36.91
N ARG A 5 -39.70 7.07 36.48
CA ARG A 5 -39.33 5.84 35.75
C ARG A 5 -38.93 6.14 34.30
N THR A 6 -39.60 7.10 33.66
CA THR A 6 -39.29 7.53 32.29
C THR A 6 -37.93 8.23 32.21
N LEU A 7 -37.59 9.06 33.20
CA LEU A 7 -36.28 9.72 33.30
C LEU A 7 -35.14 8.71 33.51
N LEU A 8 -35.39 7.68 34.33
CA LEU A 8 -34.41 6.61 34.57
C LEU A 8 -34.15 5.77 33.31
N ALA A 9 -35.19 5.46 32.54
CA ALA A 9 -35.07 4.74 31.28
C ALA A 9 -34.31 5.54 30.21
N GLY A 10 -34.54 6.86 30.14
CA GLY A 10 -33.82 7.75 29.24
C GLY A 10 -32.32 7.87 29.60
N ALA A 11 -31.99 7.90 30.89
CA ALA A 11 -30.60 7.96 31.35
C ALA A 11 -29.81 6.68 31.04
N ILE A 12 -30.45 5.51 31.12
CA ILE A 12 -29.83 4.21 30.76
C ILE A 12 -29.55 4.13 29.26
N LEU A 13 -30.51 4.54 28.42
CA LEU A 13 -30.33 4.56 26.96
C LEU A 13 -29.27 5.57 26.50
N ALA A 14 -29.17 6.74 27.17
CA ALA A 14 -28.11 7.71 26.90
C ALA A 14 -26.73 7.22 27.35
N GLY A 15 -26.64 6.37 28.38
CA GLY A 15 -25.39 5.74 28.84
C GLY A 15 -24.87 4.63 27.91
N MET A 16 -25.74 3.99 27.13
CA MET A 16 -25.36 3.01 26.11
C MET A 16 -24.85 3.64 24.80
N ALA A 17 -24.96 4.97 24.65
CA ALA A 17 -24.32 5.69 23.55
C ALA A 17 -22.81 5.95 23.80
N GLY A 18 -22.26 5.39 24.89
CA GLY A 18 -20.87 5.55 25.30
C GLY A 18 -19.92 4.72 24.45
N ALA A 19 -19.06 5.44 23.72
CA ALA A 19 -17.91 4.97 22.97
C ALA A 19 -18.22 3.95 21.87
N ALA A 20 -18.33 4.44 20.63
CA ALA A 20 -17.79 3.66 19.52
C ALA A 20 -16.31 3.38 19.86
N HIS A 21 -16.05 2.20 20.41
CA HIS A 21 -14.70 1.67 20.55
C HIS A 21 -14.22 1.35 19.12
N ALA A 22 -13.85 2.38 18.38
CA ALA A 22 -13.01 2.22 17.21
C ALA A 22 -11.65 1.75 17.72
N GLU A 23 -11.53 0.45 18.01
CA GLU A 23 -10.25 -0.18 18.27
C GLU A 23 -9.43 -0.01 16.99
N THR A 24 -8.54 0.97 17.00
CA THR A 24 -7.68 1.33 15.88
C THR A 24 -6.67 0.21 15.62
N SER A 25 -7.04 -0.82 14.87
CA SER A 25 -6.13 -1.90 14.48
C SER A 25 -5.55 -1.70 13.06
N VAL A 26 -5.57 -0.48 12.53
CA VAL A 26 -5.00 -0.19 11.21
C VAL A 26 -3.48 -0.15 11.30
N THR A 27 -2.83 -1.08 10.61
CA THR A 27 -1.39 -1.15 10.46
C THR A 27 -0.97 -0.63 9.10
N LEU A 28 -0.15 0.42 9.07
CA LEU A 28 0.63 0.78 7.89
C LEU A 28 1.83 -0.16 7.77
N TYR A 29 1.99 -0.76 6.60
CA TYR A 29 3.12 -1.64 6.29
C TYR A 29 3.60 -1.39 4.86
N GLY A 30 4.75 -1.95 4.51
CA GLY A 30 5.27 -1.83 3.16
C GLY A 30 6.64 -2.48 3.01
N VAL A 31 7.10 -2.52 1.76
CA VAL A 31 8.43 -2.97 1.37
C VAL A 31 9.02 -1.93 0.43
N VAL A 32 10.28 -1.58 0.68
CA VAL A 32 11.09 -0.79 -0.25
C VAL A 32 12.16 -1.69 -0.82
N ASP A 33 12.16 -1.87 -2.13
CA ASP A 33 13.13 -2.66 -2.87
C ASP A 33 13.81 -1.77 -3.92
N LEU A 34 15.01 -1.33 -3.60
CA LEU A 34 15.80 -0.41 -4.39
C LEU A 34 17.24 -0.87 -4.43
N GLY A 35 17.83 -0.89 -5.62
CA GLY A 35 19.25 -1.18 -5.75
C GLY A 35 19.88 -0.57 -6.99
N LEU A 36 21.20 -0.64 -7.05
CA LEU A 36 21.99 -0.25 -8.21
C LEU A 36 22.11 -1.43 -9.16
N THR A 37 21.75 -1.22 -10.42
CA THR A 37 21.86 -2.23 -11.47
C THR A 37 22.86 -1.80 -12.52
N TYR A 38 23.66 -2.76 -12.97
CA TYR A 38 24.41 -2.68 -14.21
C TYR A 38 23.83 -3.71 -15.18
N GLN A 39 23.40 -3.26 -16.36
CA GLN A 39 22.82 -4.13 -17.37
C GLN A 39 23.55 -3.94 -18.68
N ARG A 40 23.93 -5.04 -19.33
CA ARG A 40 24.54 -5.05 -20.67
C ARG A 40 23.76 -6.03 -21.55
N GLY A 41 23.36 -5.58 -22.73
CA GLY A 41 22.56 -6.38 -23.66
C GLY A 41 22.92 -6.12 -25.11
N LYS A 42 22.52 -7.04 -25.99
CA LYS A 42 22.63 -6.84 -27.43
C LYS A 42 21.64 -5.76 -27.89
N VAL A 43 22.07 -4.92 -28.80
CA VAL A 43 21.22 -3.89 -29.43
C VAL A 43 20.65 -4.46 -30.72
N GLY A 44 19.38 -4.17 -31.01
CA GLY A 44 18.74 -4.62 -32.24
C GLY A 44 19.46 -4.06 -33.47
N THR A 45 19.46 -4.81 -34.58
CA THR A 45 20.09 -4.39 -35.84
C THR A 45 19.45 -3.14 -36.45
N THR A 46 18.22 -2.82 -36.05
CA THR A 46 17.44 -1.64 -36.45
C THR A 46 17.55 -0.46 -35.50
N ASP A 47 18.32 -0.56 -34.41
CA ASP A 47 18.50 0.57 -33.49
C ASP A 47 19.39 1.64 -34.15
N SER A 48 18.82 2.80 -34.43
CA SER A 48 19.49 3.95 -35.05
C SER A 48 20.72 4.43 -34.26
N ASN A 49 20.81 4.11 -32.97
CA ASN A 49 21.93 4.48 -32.13
C ASN A 49 23.03 3.41 -32.06
N ARG A 50 22.93 2.29 -32.79
CA ARG A 50 23.92 1.18 -32.77
C ARG A 50 25.36 1.64 -33.00
N GLY A 51 25.57 2.60 -33.90
CA GLY A 51 26.90 3.19 -34.16
C GLY A 51 27.46 3.97 -32.96
N LEU A 52 26.60 4.60 -32.16
CA LEU A 52 26.99 5.36 -30.97
C LEU A 52 27.44 4.45 -29.81
N TYR A 53 27.02 3.18 -29.80
CA TYR A 53 27.38 2.21 -28.75
C TYR A 53 28.64 1.40 -29.07
N GLY A 54 29.32 1.68 -30.18
CA GLY A 54 30.52 0.94 -30.58
C GLY A 54 30.23 -0.48 -31.08
N GLY A 55 29.00 -0.78 -31.51
CA GLY A 55 28.63 -2.05 -32.12
C GLY A 55 27.36 -2.68 -31.54
N ASP A 56 27.34 -4.01 -31.42
CA ASP A 56 26.14 -4.81 -31.12
C ASP A 56 25.72 -4.81 -29.65
N TYR A 57 26.41 -4.09 -28.76
CA TYR A 57 26.12 -4.13 -27.33
C TYR A 57 25.97 -2.74 -26.73
N ARG A 58 25.03 -2.61 -25.80
CA ARG A 58 24.84 -1.41 -24.98
C ARG A 58 24.87 -1.79 -23.51
N SER A 59 25.46 -0.94 -22.69
CA SER A 59 25.39 -1.04 -21.23
C SER A 59 24.71 0.17 -20.60
N ARG A 60 24.05 -0.04 -19.47
CA ARG A 60 23.50 1.01 -18.61
C ARG A 60 23.76 0.70 -17.15
N ILE A 61 23.97 1.75 -16.37
CA ILE A 61 24.01 1.72 -14.90
C ILE A 61 22.93 2.65 -14.38
N GLY A 62 22.23 2.26 -13.32
CA GLY A 62 21.22 3.11 -12.72
C GLY A 62 20.57 2.48 -11.49
N MET A 63 19.74 3.27 -10.81
CA MET A 63 18.90 2.76 -9.74
C MET A 63 17.69 2.05 -10.34
N SER A 64 17.33 0.90 -9.79
CA SER A 64 16.16 0.12 -10.21
C SER A 64 15.36 -0.30 -9.00
N ASP A 65 14.05 -0.20 -9.14
CA ASP A 65 13.08 -0.71 -8.17
C ASP A 65 12.75 -2.17 -8.50
N GLY A 66 12.43 -2.96 -7.48
CA GLY A 66 11.89 -4.31 -7.68
C GLY A 66 12.90 -5.36 -8.15
N ILE A 67 14.17 -5.21 -7.75
CA ILE A 67 15.24 -6.14 -8.12
C ILE A 67 15.03 -7.51 -7.47
N GLN A 68 14.48 -7.55 -6.27
CA GLN A 68 14.45 -8.74 -5.42
C GLN A 68 13.03 -9.15 -5.00
N ASN A 69 12.07 -8.21 -4.94
CA ASN A 69 10.79 -8.41 -4.28
C ASN A 69 9.59 -7.81 -5.04
N ASN A 70 9.60 -7.92 -6.37
CA ASN A 70 8.51 -7.52 -7.29
C ASN A 70 8.05 -6.05 -7.16
N GLY A 71 8.93 -5.17 -6.71
CA GLY A 71 8.71 -3.72 -6.66
C GLY A 71 8.29 -3.20 -5.28
N SER A 72 8.55 -1.91 -5.05
CA SER A 72 8.19 -1.24 -3.80
C SER A 72 6.69 -1.01 -3.68
N ARG A 73 6.18 -1.14 -2.46
CA ARG A 73 4.74 -0.99 -2.15
C ARG A 73 4.53 -0.58 -0.70
N TRP A 74 3.39 0.06 -0.46
CA TRP A 74 2.89 0.34 0.88
C TRP A 74 1.43 -0.14 0.96
N GLY A 75 0.94 -0.36 2.17
CA GLY A 75 -0.43 -0.75 2.39
C GLY A 75 -0.94 -0.52 3.80
N LEU A 76 -2.25 -0.55 3.93
CA LEU A 76 -2.97 -0.50 5.19
C LEU A 76 -3.68 -1.83 5.38
N ARG A 77 -3.52 -2.47 6.53
CA ARG A 77 -4.29 -3.67 6.90
C ARG A 77 -4.93 -3.48 8.27
N GLY A 78 -6.08 -4.10 8.50
CA GLY A 78 -6.75 -4.01 9.80
C GLY A 78 -7.82 -5.08 9.96
N VAL A 79 -8.23 -5.27 11.21
CA VAL A 79 -9.31 -6.16 11.63
C VAL A 79 -10.24 -5.40 12.56
N GLU A 80 -11.50 -5.26 12.18
CA GLU A 80 -12.53 -4.58 12.98
C GLU A 80 -13.51 -5.64 13.53
N ASP A 81 -13.69 -5.67 14.84
CA ASP A 81 -14.72 -6.49 15.48
C ASP A 81 -16.10 -5.86 15.22
N LEU A 82 -17.01 -6.65 14.66
CA LEU A 82 -18.39 -6.24 14.36
C LEU A 82 -19.38 -6.75 15.43
N GLY A 83 -18.89 -7.42 16.47
CA GLY A 83 -19.70 -8.04 17.52
C GLY A 83 -20.09 -9.48 17.19
N ASP A 84 -20.57 -10.21 18.20
CA ASP A 84 -21.06 -11.61 18.09
C ASP A 84 -20.06 -12.59 17.43
N GLY A 85 -18.76 -12.29 17.51
CA GLY A 85 -17.69 -13.08 16.89
C GLY A 85 -17.52 -12.85 15.38
N LEU A 86 -18.19 -11.84 14.82
CA LEU A 86 -18.01 -11.39 13.44
C LEU A 86 -16.89 -10.34 13.36
N SER A 87 -16.11 -10.36 12.29
CA SER A 87 -15.09 -9.33 12.06
C SER A 87 -15.01 -8.94 10.59
N ALA A 88 -14.74 -7.65 10.32
CA ALA A 88 -14.30 -7.17 9.01
C ALA A 88 -12.76 -7.21 8.95
N VAL A 89 -12.22 -7.80 7.90
CA VAL A 89 -10.78 -7.85 7.65
C VAL A 89 -10.50 -7.15 6.34
N PHE A 90 -9.55 -6.22 6.32
CA PHE A 90 -9.20 -5.50 5.10
C PHE A 90 -7.70 -5.39 4.88
N THR A 91 -7.34 -5.24 3.61
CA THR A 91 -5.99 -4.89 3.17
C THR A 91 -6.12 -4.03 1.92
N LEU A 92 -5.47 -2.87 1.94
CA LEU A 92 -5.34 -1.96 0.81
C LEU A 92 -3.85 -1.78 0.54
N GLU A 93 -3.39 -2.03 -0.69
CA GLU A 93 -1.99 -1.87 -1.08
C GLU A 93 -1.88 -0.96 -2.32
N SER A 94 -0.78 -0.23 -2.42
CA SER A 94 -0.43 0.53 -3.62
C SER A 94 1.08 0.44 -3.88
N GLY A 95 1.42 0.14 -5.14
CA GLY A 95 2.79 0.08 -5.60
C GLY A 95 3.34 1.47 -5.94
N PHE A 96 4.63 1.66 -5.72
CA PHE A 96 5.37 2.83 -6.17
C PHE A 96 6.77 2.44 -6.63
N THR A 97 7.42 3.27 -7.44
CA THR A 97 8.81 3.06 -7.85
C THR A 97 9.74 3.82 -6.89
N ALA A 98 10.56 3.11 -6.12
CA ALA A 98 11.37 3.73 -5.06
C ALA A 98 12.46 4.69 -5.55
N ASN A 99 12.82 4.63 -6.83
CA ASN A 99 13.80 5.53 -7.43
C ASN A 99 13.26 6.95 -7.70
N ASN A 100 11.94 7.15 -7.82
CA ASN A 100 11.36 8.49 -8.11
C ASN A 100 9.96 8.74 -7.50
N GLY A 101 9.39 7.78 -6.78
CA GLY A 101 8.08 7.91 -6.12
C GLY A 101 6.86 7.81 -7.05
N ASN A 102 7.03 7.52 -8.34
CA ASN A 102 5.90 7.37 -9.25
C ASN A 102 5.01 6.20 -8.81
N ARG A 103 3.70 6.36 -8.99
CA ARG A 103 2.75 5.27 -8.76
C ARG A 103 2.95 4.18 -9.79
N SER A 104 2.92 2.94 -9.32
CA SER A 104 2.97 1.76 -10.16
C SER A 104 1.57 1.47 -10.77
N GLN A 105 1.43 0.41 -11.58
CA GLN A 105 0.15 -0.04 -12.15
C GLN A 105 -0.65 1.02 -12.94
N GLY A 106 0.04 1.98 -13.57
CA GLY A 106 -0.59 3.03 -14.37
C GLY A 106 -1.31 4.10 -13.53
N GLY A 107 -0.92 4.29 -12.28
CA GLY A 107 -1.48 5.31 -11.38
C GLY A 107 -2.69 4.85 -10.57
N ARG A 108 -3.05 3.56 -10.66
CA ARG A 108 -4.15 2.93 -9.94
C ARG A 108 -3.69 2.45 -8.55
N MET A 109 -4.66 2.33 -7.64
CA MET A 109 -4.55 1.53 -6.42
C MET A 109 -5.39 0.26 -6.59
#